data_AF-A0A4U2Y299-F1
#
_entry.id   AF-A0A4U2Y299-F1
#
_cell.length_a   1.000
_cell.length_b   1.000
_cell.length_c   1.000
_cell.angle_alpha   90.00
_cell.angle_beta   90.00
_cell.angle_gamma   90.00
#
_symmetry.space_group_name_H-M   'P 1'
#
loop_
_entity.id
_entity.type
_entity.pdbx_description
1 polymer ?
#
loop_
_entity_poly.entity_id
_entity_poly.type
_entity_poly.pdbx_seq_one_letter_code
_entity_poly.pdbx_strand_id
1 'polypeptide(L)'
;MKVEIEKQNSPFDEYYYVYREDDPEDAYIFLSDTELTDWLEQKYHDWGYWECKDLESYMDDIKVWQLIPKSTVERWPTLYRSAKSTSIVVDDEQYYRKTKGINPEFTITISLS
;
A
#
# COMPACT_ATOMS: atom_id res chain seq x y z
N MET A 1 -16.98 -1.39 7.84
CA MET A 1 -16.03 -0.46 8.47
C MET A 1 -16.08 0.85 7.70
N LYS A 2 -16.28 1.99 8.37
CA LYS A 2 -16.30 3.32 7.74
C LYS A 2 -15.00 4.00 8.14
N VAL A 3 -14.06 4.12 7.21
CA VAL A 3 -12.78 4.80 7.45
C VAL A 3 -12.99 6.26 7.05
N GLU A 4 -12.88 7.18 8.01
CA GLU A 4 -12.82 8.61 7.74
C GLU A 4 -11.37 8.95 7.35
N ILE A 5 -11.18 9.35 6.09
CA ILE A 5 -9.89 9.68 5.52
C ILE A 5 -9.78 11.21 5.57
N GLU A 6 -8.87 11.75 6.38
CA GLU A 6 -8.62 13.20 6.39
C GLU A 6 -7.99 13.62 5.05
N LYS A 7 -8.54 14.70 4.49
CA LYS A 7 -8.22 15.18 3.15
C LYS A 7 -6.83 15.81 3.15
N GLN A 8 -5.86 15.15 2.54
CA GLN A 8 -4.61 15.80 2.16
C GLN A 8 -4.84 16.69 0.93
N ASN A 9 -4.01 17.72 0.76
CA ASN A 9 -4.16 18.73 -0.30
C ASN A 9 -3.16 18.49 -1.45
N SER A 10 -2.72 17.25 -1.67
CA SER A 10 -1.76 16.97 -2.74
C SER A 10 -2.51 16.60 -4.04
N PRO A 11 -2.16 17.19 -5.20
CA PRO A 11 -2.64 16.71 -6.49
C PRO A 11 -2.18 15.27 -6.81
N PHE A 12 -1.38 14.67 -5.94
CA PHE A 12 -0.90 13.30 -5.97
C PHE A 12 -1.24 12.56 -4.67
N ASP A 13 -2.41 12.83 -4.06
CA ASP A 13 -2.86 12.02 -2.92
C ASP A 13 -2.95 10.55 -3.38
N GLU A 14 -1.92 9.79 -3.05
CA GLU A 14 -1.77 8.39 -3.37
C GLU A 14 -2.23 7.63 -2.15
N TYR A 15 -3.48 7.16 -2.18
CA TYR A 15 -3.94 6.25 -1.14
C TYR A 15 -3.37 4.86 -1.40
N TYR A 16 -2.93 4.22 -0.33
CA TYR A 16 -2.46 2.84 -0.35
C TYR A 16 -3.42 2.00 0.46
N TYR A 17 -4.13 1.09 -0.21
CA TYR A 17 -4.98 0.11 0.44
C TYR A 17 -4.18 -1.17 0.67
N VAL A 18 -4.02 -1.55 1.92
CA VAL A 18 -3.27 -2.72 2.35
C VAL A 18 -4.21 -3.71 2.99
N TYR A 19 -4.07 -4.98 2.65
CA TYR A 19 -4.84 -6.06 3.25
C TYR A 19 -3.99 -7.32 3.30
N ARG A 20 -4.32 -8.19 4.24
CA ARG A 20 -3.77 -9.54 4.30
C ARG A 20 -4.56 -10.48 3.41
N GLU A 21 -3.88 -11.38 2.73
CA GLU A 21 -4.51 -12.37 1.85
C GLU A 21 -5.35 -13.39 2.62
N ASP A 22 -4.92 -13.73 3.84
CA ASP A 22 -5.59 -14.68 4.73
C ASP A 22 -6.65 -14.03 5.63
N ASP A 23 -6.57 -12.71 5.85
CA ASP A 23 -7.57 -11.92 6.57
C ASP A 23 -7.86 -10.59 5.86
N PRO A 24 -8.75 -10.59 4.85
CA PRO A 24 -9.10 -9.38 4.12
C PRO A 24 -9.90 -8.36 4.95
N GLU A 25 -10.41 -8.75 6.13
CA GLU A 25 -11.11 -7.83 7.02
C GLU A 25 -10.11 -6.93 7.79
N ASP A 26 -8.88 -7.39 7.99
CA ASP A 26 -7.77 -6.60 8.53
C ASP A 26 -7.10 -5.77 7.43
N ALA A 27 -7.78 -4.67 7.06
CA ALA A 27 -7.35 -3.76 6.01
C ALA A 27 -7.05 -2.35 6.52
N TYR A 28 -6.01 -1.75 5.92
CA TYR A 28 -5.46 -0.45 6.30
C TYR A 28 -5.43 0.48 5.08
N ILE A 29 -5.57 1.79 5.33
CA ILE A 29 -5.41 2.83 4.31
C ILE A 29 -4.30 3.79 4.78
N PHE A 30 -3.32 4.02 3.92
CA PHE A 30 -2.26 5.01 4.13
C PHE A 30 -2.39 6.14 3.11
N LEU A 31 -1.97 7.35 3.51
CA LEU A 31 -2.12 8.57 2.72
C LEU A 31 -0.83 8.94 1.99
N SER A 32 0.26 8.23 2.29
CA SER A 32 1.56 8.42 1.67
C SER A 32 2.35 7.13 1.60
N ASP A 33 3.33 7.12 0.70
CA ASP A 33 4.27 6.00 0.57
C ASP A 33 5.17 5.85 1.82
N THR A 34 5.49 6.96 2.48
CA THR A 34 6.28 6.97 3.72
C THR A 34 5.53 6.31 4.86
N GLU A 35 4.27 6.68 5.10
CA GLU A 35 3.44 6.04 6.13
C GLU A 35 3.28 4.53 5.87
N LEU A 36 3.09 4.14 4.61
CA LEU A 36 3.03 2.75 4.22
C LEU A 36 4.36 2.03 4.53
N THR A 37 5.49 2.64 4.19
CA THR A 37 6.83 2.05 4.38
C THR A 37 7.14 1.87 5.86
N ASP A 38 6.93 2.91 6.66
CA ASP A 38 7.15 2.86 8.12
C ASP A 38 6.27 1.77 8.77
N TRP A 39 5.02 1.63 8.33
CA TRP A 39 4.13 0.58 8.82
C TRP A 39 4.61 -0.81 8.41
N LEU A 40 5.05 -0.99 7.16
CA LEU A 40 5.57 -2.27 6.68
C LEU A 40 6.83 -2.69 7.45
N GLU A 41 7.75 -1.76 7.71
CA GLU A 41 8.94 -2.01 8.52
C GLU A 41 8.56 -2.41 9.96
N GLN A 42 7.60 -1.71 10.56
CA GLN A 42 7.11 -2.06 11.88
C GLN A 42 6.50 -3.47 11.90
N LYS A 43 5.62 -3.80 10.93
CA LYS A 43 5.00 -5.13 10.85
C LYS A 43 5.98 -6.24 10.55
N TYR A 44 7.02 -5.97 9.77
CA TYR A 44 8.10 -6.91 9.55
C TYR A 44 8.71 -7.41 10.86
N HIS A 45 8.96 -6.49 11.80
CA HIS A 45 9.47 -6.83 13.12
C HIS A 45 8.41 -7.45 14.03
N ASP A 46 7.25 -6.80 14.16
CA ASP A 46 6.19 -7.20 15.10
C ASP A 46 5.62 -8.59 14.78
N TRP A 47 5.54 -8.96 13.51
CA TRP A 47 4.96 -10.23 13.07
C TRP A 47 6.02 -11.31 12.79
N GLY A 48 7.29 -11.02 13.07
CA GLY A 48 8.35 -12.03 13.03
C GLY A 48 8.83 -12.41 11.62
N TYR A 49 8.53 -11.61 10.60
CA TYR A 49 8.97 -11.90 9.23
C TYR A 49 10.48 -11.92 9.06
N TRP A 50 11.22 -11.28 9.98
CA TRP A 50 12.69 -11.35 10.05
C TRP A 50 13.24 -12.76 10.31
N GLU A 51 12.44 -13.69 10.83
CA GLU A 51 12.82 -15.10 10.97
C GLU A 51 12.67 -15.88 9.64
N CYS A 52 12.03 -15.28 8.64
CA CYS A 52 11.88 -15.91 7.34
C CYS A 52 13.26 -16.04 6.67
N LYS A 53 13.62 -17.27 6.30
CA LYS A 53 14.91 -17.56 5.67
C LYS A 53 15.00 -17.06 4.23
N ASP A 54 13.86 -16.73 3.65
CA ASP A 54 13.76 -16.26 2.28
C ASP A 54 13.61 -14.73 2.28
N LEU A 55 14.71 -14.06 1.93
CA LEU A 55 14.75 -12.61 1.78
C LEU A 55 14.05 -12.14 0.50
N GLU A 56 13.57 -13.03 -0.37
CA GLU A 56 12.85 -12.64 -1.59
C GLU A 56 11.33 -12.81 -1.46
N SER A 57 10.84 -13.55 -0.44
CA SER A 57 9.42 -13.90 -0.27
C SER A 57 8.86 -13.57 1.13
N TYR A 58 9.51 -12.67 1.87
CA TYR A 58 9.01 -12.23 3.17
C TYR A 58 7.79 -11.30 2.96
N MET A 59 6.78 -11.40 3.84
CA MET A 59 5.53 -10.61 3.77
C MET A 59 4.68 -10.82 2.50
N ASP A 60 4.81 -11.96 1.81
CA ASP A 60 4.02 -12.29 0.62
C ASP A 60 2.50 -12.30 0.87
N ASP A 61 2.08 -12.52 2.11
CA ASP A 61 0.68 -12.48 2.54
C ASP A 61 0.12 -11.04 2.58
N ILE A 62 0.97 -10.02 2.58
CA ILE A 62 0.56 -8.62 2.52
C ILE A 62 0.41 -8.17 1.08
N LYS A 63 -0.77 -7.65 0.73
CA LYS A 63 -1.06 -7.11 -0.59
C LYS A 63 -1.31 -5.61 -0.50
N VAL A 64 -0.64 -4.85 -1.36
CA VAL A 64 -0.81 -3.39 -1.46
C VAL A 64 -1.40 -3.01 -2.81
N TRP A 65 -2.45 -2.20 -2.77
CA TRP A 65 -2.97 -1.50 -3.93
C TRP A 65 -2.67 -0.02 -3.80
N GLN A 66 -1.98 0.52 -4.81
CA GLN A 66 -1.98 1.95 -5.05
C GLN A 66 -3.34 2.34 -5.65
N LEU A 67 -4.07 3.19 -4.98
CA LEU A 67 -5.36 3.70 -5.43
C LEU A 67 -5.15 4.98 -6.25
N ILE A 68 -5.79 5.03 -7.41
CA ILE A 68 -5.64 6.11 -8.38
C ILE A 68 -7.04 6.69 -8.65
N PRO A 69 -7.26 8.01 -8.48
CA PRO A 69 -8.56 8.62 -8.76
C PRO A 69 -9.00 8.36 -10.21
N LYS A 70 -10.29 8.11 -10.43
CA LYS A 70 -10.85 7.89 -11.77
C LYS A 70 -10.54 9.06 -12.71
N SER A 71 -10.63 10.29 -12.24
CA SER A 71 -10.29 11.48 -13.03
C SER A 71 -8.86 11.45 -13.56
N THR A 72 -7.91 10.97 -12.75
CA THR A 72 -6.50 10.79 -13.12
C THR A 72 -6.32 9.69 -14.17
N VAL A 73 -7.03 8.58 -14.04
CA VAL A 73 -7.01 7.49 -15.05
C VAL A 73 -7.58 7.97 -16.38
N GLU A 74 -8.70 8.71 -16.35
CA GLU A 74 -9.34 9.27 -17.55
C GLU A 74 -8.47 10.34 -18.22
N ARG A 75 -7.75 11.14 -17.42
CA ARG A 75 -6.82 12.15 -17.92
C ARG A 75 -5.56 11.53 -18.56
N TRP A 76 -5.08 10.39 -18.05
CA TRP A 76 -3.84 9.74 -18.49
C TRP A 76 -4.02 8.24 -18.80
N PRO A 77 -4.89 7.87 -19.75
CA PRO A 77 -5.32 6.48 -19.96
C PRO A 77 -4.20 5.55 -20.43
N THR A 78 -3.19 6.07 -21.13
CA THR A 78 -2.01 5.29 -21.55
C THR A 78 -1.13 4.94 -20.35
N LEU A 79 -0.94 5.86 -19.40
CA LEU A 79 -0.12 5.65 -18.20
C LEU A 79 -0.77 4.64 -17.26
N TYR A 80 -2.10 4.70 -17.14
CA TYR A 80 -2.87 3.87 -16.22
C TYR A 80 -3.64 2.74 -16.92
N ARG A 81 -3.19 2.30 -18.10
CA ARG A 81 -3.86 1.24 -18.88
C ARG A 81 -4.06 -0.07 -18.10
N SER A 82 -3.14 -0.40 -17.20
CA SER A 82 -3.20 -1.62 -16.38
C SER A 82 -4.00 -1.46 -15.08
N ALA A 83 -4.44 -0.24 -14.76
CA ALA A 83 -5.24 0.01 -13.57
C ALA A 83 -6.61 -0.66 -13.71
N LYS A 84 -7.08 -1.29 -12.64
CA LYS A 84 -8.38 -1.98 -12.59
C LYS A 84 -9.35 -1.16 -11.77
N SER A 85 -10.62 -1.10 -12.15
CA SER A 85 -11.63 -0.43 -11.34
C SER A 85 -11.82 -1.13 -9.99
N THR A 86 -12.25 -0.36 -8.99
CA THR A 86 -12.63 -0.87 -7.67
C THR A 86 -14.01 -0.35 -7.27
N SER A 87 -14.57 -0.89 -6.19
CA SER A 87 -15.77 -0.35 -5.53
C SER A 87 -15.43 0.72 -4.48
N ILE A 88 -14.16 1.11 -4.34
CA ILE A 88 -13.71 2.11 -3.37
C ILE A 88 -14.08 3.50 -3.90
N VAL A 89 -14.71 4.30 -3.04
CA VAL A 89 -15.13 5.67 -3.33
C VAL A 89 -14.66 6.56 -2.18
N VAL A 90 -14.02 7.68 -2.51
CA VAL A 90 -13.59 8.74 -1.57
C VAL A 90 -14.12 10.05 -2.12
N ASP A 91 -14.83 10.84 -1.32
CA ASP A 91 -15.44 12.13 -1.72
C ASP A 91 -16.22 12.07 -3.05
N ASP A 92 -17.08 11.07 -3.22
CA ASP A 92 -17.87 10.80 -4.43
C ASP A 92 -17.04 10.47 -5.69
N GLU A 93 -15.72 10.36 -5.58
CA GLU A 93 -14.83 9.91 -6.65
C GLU A 93 -14.51 8.42 -6.50
N GLN A 94 -14.72 7.67 -7.58
CA GLN A 94 -14.35 6.24 -7.65
C GLN A 94 -12.84 6.10 -7.86
N TYR A 95 -12.24 5.11 -7.21
CA TYR A 95 -10.80 4.81 -7.35
C TYR A 95 -10.56 3.55 -8.18
N TYR A 96 -9.49 3.59 -8.96
CA TYR A 96 -8.88 2.45 -9.62
C TYR A 96 -7.72 1.95 -8.77
N ARG A 97 -7.26 0.73 -9.03
CA ARG A 97 -6.12 0.13 -8.34
C ARG A 97 -5.04 -0.32 -9.31
N LYS A 98 -3.80 -0.24 -8.83
CA LYS A 98 -2.65 -0.95 -9.38
C LYS A 98 -1.96 -1.70 -8.24
N THR A 99 -1.58 -2.96 -8.48
CA THR A 99 -0.78 -3.70 -7.49
C THR A 99 0.56 -3.00 -7.32
N LYS A 100 0.94 -2.74 -6.08
CA LYS A 100 2.26 -2.22 -5.72
C LYS A 100 3.07 -3.36 -5.11
N GLY A 101 4.27 -3.57 -5.64
CA GLY A 101 5.24 -4.47 -5.03
C GLY A 101 5.73 -3.89 -3.72
N ILE A 102 5.90 -4.75 -2.72
CA ILE A 102 6.44 -4.41 -1.42
C ILE A 102 7.90 -4.85 -1.41
N ASN A 103 8.81 -3.94 -1.11
CA ASN A 103 10.22 -4.27 -0.89
C ASN A 103 10.78 -3.29 0.15
N PRO A 104 10.42 -3.45 1.42
CA PRO A 104 10.99 -2.64 2.50
C PRO A 104 12.51 -2.82 2.49
N GLU A 105 13.24 -1.73 2.26
CA GLU A 105 14.70 -1.72 2.33
C GLU A 105 15.13 -1.72 3.80
N PHE A 106 15.28 -2.91 4.39
CA PHE A 106 15.69 -3.01 5.78
C PHE A 106 17.13 -2.52 5.98
N THR A 107 17.30 -1.56 6.88
CA THR A 107 18.63 -1.11 7.31
C THR A 107 19.26 -2.15 8.23
N ILE A 108 20.22 -2.92 7.72
CA ILE A 108 21.04 -3.84 8.52
C ILE A 108 22.17 -3.05 9.20
N THR A 109 22.06 -2.82 10.51
CA THR A 109 23.12 -2.17 11.29
C THR A 109 24.14 -3.20 11.76
N ILE A 110 25.36 -3.13 11.21
CA ILE A 110 26.47 -3.99 11.64
C ILE A 110 27.33 -3.19 12.63
N SER A 111 27.46 -3.70 13.86
CA SER A 111 28.46 -3.21 14.82
C SER A 111 29.63 -4.18 14.85
N LEU A 112 30.83 -3.68 14.53
CA LEU A 112 32.07 -4.45 14.66
C LEU A 112 32.64 -4.25 16.05
N SER A 113 32.83 -5.35 16.78
CA SER A 113 33.53 -5.42 18.07
C SER A 113 35.03 -5.50 17.92
#